data_AF-A0A0S9LWX6-F1
#
_entry.id   AF-A0A0S9LWX6-F1
#
_cell.length_a   1.000
_cell.length_b   1.000
_cell.length_c   1.000
_cell.angle_alpha   90.00
_cell.angle_beta   90.00
_cell.angle_gamma   90.00
#
_symmetry.space_group_name_H-M   'P 1'
#
loop_
_entity.id
_entity.type
_entity.pdbx_description
1 polymer ?
#
loop_
_entity_poly.entity_id
_entity_poly.type
_entity_poly.pdbx_seq_one_letter_code
_entity_poly.pdbx_strand_id
1 'polypeptide(L)'
;MQTLVPPGPLVADNPDLLLDMAVRGKGVTLLPLFSVIDAVRDGRLRRVLPAWRSPDIGVFALMPSRHFMDARTRAWLDWSERTISPQLREDAQFFGV
;
A
#
# COMPACT_ATOMS: atom_id res chain seq x y z
N MET A 1 -25.54 -4.48 -2.47
CA MET A 1 -24.40 -3.55 -2.32
C MET A 1 -24.28 -2.78 -3.62
N GLN A 2 -24.58 -1.48 -3.63
CA GLN A 2 -24.39 -0.65 -4.83
C GLN A 2 -22.96 -0.10 -4.82
N THR A 3 -22.20 -0.39 -5.87
CA THR A 3 -20.90 0.24 -6.10
C THR A 3 -21.14 1.60 -6.75
N LEU A 4 -20.75 2.67 -6.06
CA LEU A 4 -20.76 4.01 -6.62
C LEU A 4 -19.37 4.28 -7.23
N VAL A 5 -19.34 4.77 -8.46
CA VAL A 5 -18.14 5.37 -9.06
C VAL A 5 -18.34 6.88 -8.94
N PRO A 6 -17.90 7.51 -7.84
CA PRO A 6 -18.08 8.94 -7.68
C PRO A 6 -17.32 9.66 -8.80
N PRO A 7 -17.95 10.62 -9.49
CA PRO A 7 -17.23 11.45 -10.46
C PRO A 7 -16.14 12.21 -9.71
N GLY A 8 -14.88 11.92 -10.04
CA GLY A 8 -13.71 12.59 -9.50
C GLY A 8 -13.05 13.46 -10.57
N PRO A 9 -12.34 14.52 -10.19
CA PRO A 9 -11.57 15.34 -11.14
C PRO A 9 -10.39 14.57 -11.77
N LEU A 10 -10.07 13.38 -11.25
CA LEU A 10 -8.98 12.53 -11.70
C LEU A 10 -9.33 11.06 -11.45
N VAL A 11 -9.04 10.22 -12.44
CA VAL A 11 -9.02 8.75 -12.32
C VAL A 11 -7.67 8.27 -12.84
N ALA A 12 -6.96 7.47 -12.07
CA ALA A 12 -5.64 6.96 -12.42
C ALA A 12 -5.43 5.54 -11.83
N ASP A 13 -4.56 4.78 -12.48
CA ASP A 13 -4.11 3.44 -12.07
C ASP A 13 -2.70 3.45 -11.45
N ASN A 14 -2.08 4.62 -11.34
CA ASN A 14 -0.78 4.82 -10.72
C ASN A 14 -0.93 5.39 -9.29
N PRO A 15 -0.50 4.66 -8.24
CA PRO A 15 -0.59 5.12 -6.86
C PRO A 15 0.23 6.40 -6.58
N ASP A 16 1.38 6.59 -7.23
CA ASP A 16 2.24 7.75 -7.00
C ASP A 16 1.59 9.04 -7.52
N LEU A 17 0.90 8.96 -8.66
CA LEU A 17 0.13 10.09 -9.20
C LEU A 17 -1.04 10.46 -8.27
N LEU A 18 -1.76 9.46 -7.77
CA LEU A 18 -2.87 9.67 -6.83
C LEU A 18 -2.36 10.27 -5.51
N LEU A 19 -1.19 9.84 -5.02
CA LEU A 19 -0.54 10.38 -3.84
C LEU A 19 -0.16 11.85 -4.02
N ASP A 20 0.55 12.20 -5.10
CA ASP A 20 0.93 13.60 -5.38
C ASP A 20 -0.30 14.52 -5.44
N MET A 21 -1.36 14.05 -6.08
CA MET A 21 -2.61 14.81 -6.20
C MET A 21 -3.32 14.96 -4.85
N ALA A 22 -3.34 13.94 -4.00
CA ALA A 22 -3.87 14.03 -2.64
C ALA A 22 -3.06 15.00 -1.78
N VAL A 23 -1.73 14.95 -1.83
CA VAL A 23 -0.82 15.87 -1.11
C VAL A 23 -1.04 17.32 -1.56
N ARG A 24 -1.36 17.55 -2.84
CA ARG A 24 -1.73 18.87 -3.39
C ARG A 24 -3.17 19.30 -3.10
N GLY A 25 -3.90 18.55 -2.26
CA GLY A 25 -5.25 18.89 -1.82
C GLY A 25 -6.32 18.69 -2.89
N LYS A 26 -6.11 17.79 -3.86
CA LYS A 26 -7.05 17.55 -4.98
C LYS A 26 -8.15 16.53 -4.66
N GLY A 27 -8.20 15.99 -3.44
CA GLY A 27 -9.27 15.12 -2.98
C GLY A 27 -8.83 14.11 -1.91
N VAL A 28 -9.64 13.07 -1.74
CA VAL A 28 -9.36 11.90 -0.89
C VAL A 28 -9.01 10.72 -1.79
N THR A 29 -8.04 9.91 -1.38
CA THR A 29 -7.63 8.69 -2.09
C THR A 29 -7.57 7.49 -1.14
N LEU A 30 -7.73 6.28 -1.68
CA LEU A 30 -7.51 5.02 -1.00
C LEU A 30 -6.30 4.35 -1.65
N LEU A 31 -5.19 4.28 -0.90
CA LEU A 31 -3.93 3.71 -1.36
C LEU A 31 -3.38 2.74 -0.32
N PRO A 32 -2.48 1.81 -0.72
CA PRO A 32 -1.77 0.96 0.23
C PRO A 32 -1.00 1.79 1.26
N LEU A 33 -0.92 1.30 2.51
CA LEU A 33 -0.29 2.02 3.61
C LEU A 33 1.17 2.42 3.31
N PHE A 34 1.94 1.50 2.72
CA PHE A 34 3.35 1.74 2.38
C PHE A 34 3.54 2.90 1.39
N SER A 35 2.54 3.24 0.57
CA SER A 35 2.63 4.37 -0.36
C SER A 35 2.39 5.71 0.34
N VAL A 36 1.63 5.72 1.43
CA VAL A 36 1.18 6.98 2.07
C VAL A 36 1.87 7.28 3.40
N ILE A 37 2.56 6.29 3.99
CA ILE A 37 3.06 6.36 5.37
C ILE A 37 3.93 7.59 5.61
N ASP A 38 4.87 7.90 4.73
CA ASP A 38 5.77 9.05 4.88
C ASP A 38 4.99 10.37 4.81
N ALA A 39 4.05 10.48 3.86
CA ALA A 39 3.22 11.67 3.75
C ALA A 39 2.30 11.87 4.96
N VAL A 40 1.87 10.80 5.61
CA VAL A 40 1.09 10.90 6.86
C VAL A 40 2.00 11.24 8.05
N ARG A 41 3.18 10.62 8.16
CA ARG A 41 4.17 10.93 9.22
C ARG A 41 4.63 12.39 9.17
N ASP A 42 4.81 12.93 7.97
CA ASP A 42 5.19 14.33 7.74
C ASP A 42 4.02 15.33 7.91
N GLY A 43 2.80 14.84 8.13
CA GLY A 43 1.60 15.68 8.25
C GLY A 43 1.09 16.26 6.92
N ARG A 44 1.63 15.83 5.77
CA ARG A 44 1.16 16.22 4.43
C ARG A 44 -0.17 15.56 4.06
N LEU A 45 -0.44 14.38 4.62
CA LEU A 45 -1.71 13.68 4.53
C LEU A 45 -2.28 13.36 5.92
N ARG A 46 -3.60 13.16 5.98
CA ARG A 46 -4.30 12.77 7.20
C ARG A 46 -5.32 11.69 6.90
N ARG A 47 -5.41 10.67 7.75
CA ARG A 47 -6.46 9.65 7.68
C ARG A 47 -7.84 10.31 7.85
N VAL A 48 -8.73 10.00 6.92
CA VAL A 48 -10.16 10.29 7.04
C VAL A 48 -10.93 9.00 7.33
N LEU A 49 -12.12 9.11 7.92
CA LEU A 49 -12.96 7.96 8.29
C LEU A 49 -12.26 6.93 9.20
N PRO A 50 -11.82 7.32 10.42
CA PRO A 50 -11.04 6.43 11.30
C PRO A 50 -11.77 5.16 11.73
N ALA A 51 -13.11 5.15 11.70
CA ALA A 51 -13.94 3.97 11.99
C ALA A 51 -14.07 2.98 10.83
N TRP A 52 -13.48 3.29 9.66
CA TRP A 52 -13.57 2.47 8.46
C TRP A 52 -12.17 2.11 7.93
N ARG A 53 -12.07 0.91 7.32
CA ARG A 53 -10.90 0.44 6.55
C ARG A 53 -11.37 -0.41 5.37
N SER A 54 -10.59 -0.42 4.31
CA SER A 54 -10.76 -1.41 3.24
C SER A 54 -10.36 -2.81 3.72
N PRO A 55 -10.81 -3.88 3.05
CA PRO A 55 -10.22 -5.20 3.20
C PRO A 55 -8.71 -5.18 2.94
N ASP A 56 -7.99 -6.09 3.57
CA ASP A 56 -6.55 -6.22 3.38
C ASP A 56 -6.22 -6.76 1.99
N ILE A 57 -5.12 -6.25 1.47
CA ILE A 57 -4.47 -6.78 0.27
C ILE A 57 -3.19 -7.48 0.69
N GLY A 58 -2.95 -8.68 0.14
CA GLY A 58 -1.70 -9.41 0.37
C GLY A 58 -0.60 -8.99 -0.60
N VAL A 59 0.65 -9.08 -0.14
CA VAL A 59 1.84 -8.98 -1.00
C VAL A 59 2.41 -10.39 -1.16
N PHE A 60 2.60 -10.82 -2.41
CA PHE A 60 3.01 -12.19 -2.72
C PHE A 60 4.23 -12.20 -3.64
N ALA A 61 5.21 -13.05 -3.33
CA ALA A 61 6.24 -13.43 -4.27
C ALA A 61 5.72 -14.59 -5.13
N LEU A 62 5.58 -14.36 -6.43
CA LEU A 62 5.10 -15.39 -7.37
C LEU A 62 6.28 -16.02 -8.11
N MET A 63 6.32 -17.35 -8.10
CA MET A 63 7.37 -18.13 -8.75
C MET A 63 6.78 -19.18 -9.71
N PRO A 64 7.47 -19.54 -10.80
CA PRO A 64 7.05 -20.64 -11.67
C PRO A 64 6.95 -21.95 -10.88
N SER A 65 5.86 -22.69 -11.07
CA SER A 65 5.53 -23.87 -10.26
C SER A 65 6.49 -25.07 -10.40
N ARG A 66 7.32 -25.11 -11.45
CA ARG A 66 8.10 -26.31 -11.84
C ARG A 66 9.60 -26.07 -12.02
N HIS A 67 10.15 -25.01 -11.45
CA HIS A 67 11.59 -24.76 -11.50
C HIS A 67 12.23 -25.05 -10.13
N PHE A 68 13.38 -25.72 -10.16
CA PHE A 68 14.26 -25.81 -9.00
C PHE A 68 14.65 -24.37 -8.62
N MET A 69 14.29 -23.94 -7.41
CA MET A 69 14.62 -22.60 -6.93
C MET A 69 16.13 -22.54 -6.66
N ASP A 70 16.85 -21.70 -7.41
CA ASP A 70 18.27 -21.52 -7.20
C ASP A 70 18.57 -20.87 -5.83
N ALA A 71 19.82 -21.01 -5.37
CA ALA A 71 20.23 -20.50 -4.06
C ALA A 71 20.09 -18.97 -3.96
N ARG A 72 20.29 -18.25 -5.08
CA ARG A 72 20.18 -16.79 -5.14
C ARG A 72 18.74 -16.32 -4.89
N THR A 73 17.78 -16.93 -5.57
CA THR A 73 16.35 -16.62 -5.45
C THR A 73 15.87 -16.94 -4.05
N ARG A 74 16.26 -18.10 -3.49
CA ARG A 74 15.97 -18.44 -2.10
C ARG A 74 16.52 -17.38 -1.14
N ALA A 75 17.79 -17.02 -1.28
CA ALA A 75 18.41 -16.01 -0.43
C ALA A 75 17.72 -14.64 -0.54
N TRP A 76 17.28 -14.26 -1.73
CA TRP A 76 16.52 -13.02 -1.94
C TRP A 76 15.13 -13.06 -1.29
N LEU A 77 14.41 -14.19 -1.40
CA LEU A 77 13.11 -14.37 -0.73
C LEU A 77 13.27 -14.33 0.79
N ASP A 78 14.27 -15.04 1.33
CA ASP A 78 14.59 -15.05 2.75
C ASP A 78 14.94 -13.64 3.26
N TRP A 79 15.67 -12.85 2.46
CA TRP A 79 15.98 -11.46 2.80
C TRP A 79 14.73 -10.56 2.72
N SER A 80 13.92 -10.75 1.69
CA SER A 80 12.68 -9.98 1.47
C SER A 80 11.69 -10.20 2.61
N GLU A 81 11.49 -11.45 3.03
CA GLU A 81 10.65 -11.78 4.18
C GLU A 81 11.17 -11.13 5.48
N ARG A 82 12.49 -11.19 5.72
CA ARG A 82 13.10 -10.60 6.93
C ARG A 82 13.08 -9.07 6.95
N THR A 83 13.02 -8.42 5.78
CA THR A 83 13.15 -6.97 5.68
C THR A 83 11.80 -6.28 5.46
N ILE A 84 10.99 -6.80 4.53
CA ILE A 84 9.73 -6.18 4.11
C ILE A 84 8.62 -6.48 5.12
N SER A 85 8.49 -7.73 5.58
CA SER A 85 7.37 -8.12 6.46
C SER A 85 7.38 -7.41 7.83
N PRO A 86 8.53 -7.11 8.46
CA PRO A 86 8.55 -6.26 9.66
C PRO A 86 8.14 -4.82 9.36
N GLN A 87 8.66 -4.21 8.29
CA GLN A 87 8.34 -2.83 7.92
C GLN A 87 6.84 -2.63 7.68
N LEU A 88 6.22 -3.54 6.93
CA LEU A 88 4.77 -3.48 6.67
C LEU A 88 3.94 -3.58 7.96
N ARG A 89 4.38 -4.36 8.95
CA ARG A 89 3.70 -4.46 10.24
C ARG A 89 3.87 -3.20 11.08
N GLU A 90 5.06 -2.61 11.08
CA GLU A 90 5.32 -1.34 11.76
C GLU A 90 4.46 -0.21 11.17
N ASP A 91 4.40 -0.12 9.84
CA ASP A 91 3.59 0.88 9.16
C ASP A 91 2.08 0.68 9.42
N ALA A 92 1.61 -0.57 9.55
CA ALA A 92 0.22 -0.86 9.93
C ALA A 92 -0.12 -0.37 11.34
N GLN A 93 0.79 -0.56 12.31
CA GLN A 93 0.61 -0.10 13.69
C GLN A 93 0.43 1.42 13.79
N PHE A 94 1.08 2.19 12.92
CA PHE A 94 0.90 3.65 12.86
C PHE A 94 -0.57 4.05 12.63
N PHE A 95 -1.32 3.24 11.89
CA PHE A 95 -2.74 3.47 11.62
C PHE A 95 -3.67 2.76 12.62
N GLY A 96 -3.13 2.12 13.65
CA GLY A 96 -3.90 1.38 14.67
C GLY A 96 -4.62 0.15 14.10
N VAL A 97 -4.03 -0.50 13.09
CA VAL A 97 -4.56 -1.69 12.41
C VAL A 97 -3.57 -2.85 12.39
#